data_AF-A0A0H2MWF4-F1
#
_entry.id   AF-A0A0H2MWF4-F1
#
_cell.length_a   1.000
_cell.length_b   1.000
_cell.length_c   1.000
_cell.angle_alpha   90.00
_cell.angle_beta   90.00
_cell.angle_gamma   90.00
#
_symmetry.space_group_name_H-M   'P 1'
#
loop_
_entity.id
_entity.type
_entity.pdbx_description
1 polymer ?
#
loop_
_entity_poly.entity_id
_entity_poly.type
_entity_poly.pdbx_seq_one_letter_code
_entity_poly.pdbx_strand_id
1 'polypeptide(L)'
;MIEVIPNWHPFAVHFVIAPTVISSLFYILSLFPFPANLRSELLIVAKWSLFVATISSLIAAITGWYAFNTVVHDEAGHAAMLLHRKAAIVSVVLMFVSLSVLLVIRNKTVNVWFIVIALVSTMSVLVTSYLGAENVYRHGIGVQRIPEIVNGVGLEDHSHHDHDH
;
A
#
# COMPACT_ATOMS: atom_id res chain seq x y z
N MET A 1 -2.27 0.09 -28.14
CA MET A 1 -2.99 0.23 -26.85
C MET A 1 -1.90 0.25 -25.79
N ILE A 2 -1.86 1.23 -24.88
CA ILE A 2 -0.86 1.25 -23.81
C ILE A 2 -1.27 0.17 -22.79
N GLU A 3 -0.94 -1.10 -23.07
CA GLU A 3 -1.00 -2.21 -22.12
C GLU A 3 0.27 -2.18 -21.25
N VAL A 4 0.40 -1.15 -20.42
CA VAL A 4 1.61 -1.00 -19.59
C VAL A 4 1.45 -1.65 -18.22
N ILE A 5 0.23 -2.01 -17.79
CA ILE A 5 0.05 -2.60 -16.45
C ILE A 5 -1.09 -3.65 -16.44
N PRO A 6 -0.78 -4.94 -16.22
CA PRO A 6 -1.81 -5.99 -16.10
C PRO A 6 -2.65 -5.86 -14.82
N ASN A 7 -2.22 -5.03 -13.85
CA ASN A 7 -2.89 -4.85 -12.58
C ASN A 7 -2.81 -3.40 -12.09
N TRP A 8 -3.96 -2.72 -11.95
CA TRP A 8 -4.05 -1.34 -11.44
C TRP A 8 -3.99 -1.24 -9.90
N HIS A 9 -4.15 -2.36 -9.19
CA HIS A 9 -4.20 -2.36 -7.73
C HIS A 9 -2.91 -1.81 -7.08
N PRO A 10 -1.68 -2.18 -7.52
CA PRO A 10 -0.44 -1.60 -7.01
C PRO A 10 -0.36 -0.08 -7.14
N PHE A 11 -0.96 0.52 -8.18
CA PHE A 11 -1.05 1.98 -8.28
C PHE A 11 -1.99 2.55 -7.21
N ALA A 12 -3.19 1.99 -7.06
CA ALA A 12 -4.19 2.46 -6.11
C ALA A 12 -3.71 2.44 -4.65
N VAL A 13 -2.90 1.45 -4.25
CA VAL A 13 -2.43 1.33 -2.86
C VAL A 13 -1.48 2.46 -2.43
N HIS A 14 -0.77 3.11 -3.35
CA HIS A 14 0.11 4.24 -2.99
C HIS A 14 -0.67 5.43 -2.41
N PHE A 15 -1.91 5.62 -2.90
CA PHE A 15 -2.84 6.62 -2.38
C PHE A 15 -3.46 6.23 -1.03
N VAL A 16 -3.17 5.03 -0.52
CA VAL A 16 -3.48 4.63 0.86
C VAL A 16 -2.25 4.85 1.73
N ILE A 17 -1.10 4.32 1.30
CA ILE A 17 0.13 4.26 2.09
C ILE A 17 0.65 5.66 2.42
N ALA A 18 0.91 6.48 1.40
CA ALA A 18 1.50 7.80 1.58
C ALA A 18 0.65 8.72 2.48
N PRO A 19 -0.66 8.92 2.21
CA PRO A 19 -1.47 9.79 3.07
C PRO A 19 -1.73 9.20 4.47
N THR A 20 -1.72 7.87 4.65
CA THR A 20 -1.78 7.29 6.01
C THR A 20 -0.55 7.67 6.82
N VAL A 21 0.65 7.50 6.24
CA VAL A 21 1.92 7.86 6.89
C VAL A 21 2.00 9.37 7.17
N ILE A 22 1.62 10.19 6.18
CA ILE A 22 1.59 11.66 6.34
C ILE A 22 0.63 12.04 7.46
N SER A 23 -0.57 11.45 7.51
CA SER A 23 -1.54 11.74 8.56
C SER A 23 -0.97 11.52 9.95
N SER A 24 -0.41 10.32 10.19
CA SER A 24 0.15 9.96 11.49
C SER A 24 1.38 10.78 11.87
N LEU A 25 2.27 11.05 10.92
CA LEU A 25 3.43 11.91 11.14
C LEU A 25 3.00 13.31 11.61
N PHE A 26 2.01 13.91 10.94
CA PHE A 26 1.57 15.26 11.27
C PHE A 26 0.78 15.32 12.58
N TYR A 27 0.03 14.26 12.92
CA TYR A 27 -0.55 14.12 14.26
C TYR A 27 0.54 14.04 15.34
N ILE A 28 1.61 13.27 15.13
CA ILE A 28 2.75 13.22 16.06
C ILE A 28 3.42 14.59 16.18
N LEU A 29 3.70 15.25 15.06
CA LEU A 29 4.32 16.58 15.05
C LEU A 29 3.48 17.62 15.81
N SER A 30 2.15 17.49 15.81
CA SER A 30 1.25 18.38 16.54
C SER A 30 1.34 18.28 18.07
N LEU A 31 2.07 17.29 18.61
CA LEU A 31 2.35 17.13 20.03
C LEU A 31 3.51 18.00 20.54
N PHE A 32 4.36 18.48 19.63
CA PHE A 32 5.50 19.32 19.98
C PHE A 32 5.06 20.76 20.30
N PRO A 33 5.86 21.53 21.06
CA PRO A 33 5.51 22.88 21.50
C PRO A 33 5.67 23.91 20.37
N PHE A 34 4.96 23.72 19.27
CA PHE A 34 4.93 24.66 18.15
C PHE A 34 3.97 25.82 18.39
N PRO A 35 4.20 26.98 17.71
CA PRO A 35 3.24 28.08 17.67
C PRO A 35 1.85 27.63 17.24
N ALA A 36 0.80 28.27 17.78
CA ALA A 36 -0.59 27.85 17.59
C ALA A 36 -1.03 27.79 16.12
N ASN A 37 -0.55 28.73 15.29
CA ASN A 37 -0.78 28.75 13.84
C ASN A 37 -0.18 27.51 13.16
N LEU A 38 1.09 27.20 13.40
CA LEU A 38 1.74 26.03 12.81
C LEU A 38 1.07 24.73 13.27
N ARG A 39 0.73 24.62 14.56
CA ARG A 39 0.00 23.46 15.08
C ARG A 39 -1.36 23.26 14.41
N SER A 40 -2.07 24.35 14.11
CA SER A 40 -3.34 24.31 13.37
C SER A 40 -3.13 23.77 11.95
N GLU A 41 -2.14 24.27 11.22
CA GLU A 41 -1.79 23.78 9.88
C GLU A 41 -1.43 22.29 9.88
N LEU A 42 -0.61 21.85 10.84
CA LEU A 42 -0.24 20.44 10.99
C LEU A 42 -1.49 19.55 11.17
N LEU A 43 -2.43 19.97 12.03
CA LEU A 43 -3.68 19.24 12.26
C LEU A 43 -4.60 19.25 11.03
N ILE A 44 -4.62 20.33 10.25
CA ILE A 44 -5.39 20.40 9.00
C ILE A 44 -4.86 19.36 8.01
N VAL A 45 -3.54 19.35 7.76
CA VAL A 45 -2.90 18.36 6.88
C VAL A 45 -3.17 16.94 7.38
N ALA A 46 -2.96 16.68 8.68
CA ALA A 46 -3.18 15.36 9.26
C ALA A 46 -4.61 14.83 9.03
N LYS A 47 -5.62 15.69 9.20
CA LYS A 47 -7.04 15.35 9.02
C LYS A 47 -7.37 15.06 7.56
N TRP A 48 -6.95 15.92 6.64
CA TRP A 48 -7.22 15.73 5.21
C TRP A 48 -6.50 14.51 4.66
N SER A 49 -5.27 14.26 5.08
CA SER A 49 -4.55 13.03 4.72
C SER A 49 -5.27 11.78 5.24
N LEU A 50 -5.81 11.78 6.47
CA LEU A 50 -6.61 10.64 6.95
C LEU A 50 -7.86 10.41 6.09
N PHE A 51 -8.55 11.49 5.71
CA PHE A 51 -9.75 11.41 4.87
C PHE A 51 -9.42 10.81 3.50
N VAL A 52 -8.39 11.35 2.82
CA VAL A 52 -7.91 10.83 1.53
C VAL A 52 -7.52 9.36 1.66
N ALA A 53 -6.71 9.01 2.66
CA ALA A 53 -6.28 7.63 2.88
C ALA A 53 -7.46 6.67 3.09
N THR A 54 -8.49 7.10 3.83
CA THR A 54 -9.68 6.26 4.09
C THR A 54 -10.47 6.02 2.81
N ILE A 55 -10.74 7.06 2.01
CA ILE A 55 -11.43 6.92 0.72
C ILE A 55 -10.61 6.06 -0.25
N SER A 56 -9.31 6.32 -0.35
CA SER A 56 -8.41 5.53 -1.19
C SER A 56 -8.34 4.07 -0.73
N SER A 57 -8.49 3.77 0.57
CA SER A 57 -8.51 2.38 1.05
C SER A 57 -9.69 1.58 0.50
N LEU A 58 -10.84 2.23 0.29
CA LEU A 58 -12.00 1.61 -0.34
C LEU A 58 -11.75 1.34 -1.83
N ILE A 59 -11.15 2.30 -2.53
CA ILE A 59 -10.76 2.14 -3.94
C ILE A 59 -9.73 1.00 -4.09
N ALA A 60 -8.74 0.94 -3.20
CA ALA A 60 -7.74 -0.12 -3.15
C ALA A 60 -8.39 -1.48 -2.87
N ALA A 61 -9.39 -1.56 -1.97
CA ALA A 61 -10.12 -2.80 -1.71
C ALA A 61 -10.91 -3.28 -2.95
N ILE A 62 -11.57 -2.38 -3.67
CA ILE A 62 -12.32 -2.71 -4.89
C ILE A 62 -11.38 -3.21 -5.99
N THR A 63 -10.31 -2.47 -6.26
CA THR A 63 -9.30 -2.86 -7.26
C THR A 63 -8.56 -4.14 -6.87
N GLY A 64 -8.30 -4.34 -5.58
CA GLY A 64 -7.68 -5.56 -5.04
C GLY A 64 -8.60 -6.77 -5.14
N TRP A 65 -9.91 -6.58 -4.91
CA TRP A 65 -10.91 -7.63 -5.17
C TRP A 65 -10.95 -8.01 -6.64
N TYR A 66 -10.94 -7.03 -7.55
CA TYR A 66 -10.85 -7.32 -8.98
C TYR A 66 -9.59 -8.12 -9.32
N ALA A 67 -8.42 -7.66 -8.87
CA ALA A 67 -7.14 -8.34 -9.10
C ALA A 67 -7.12 -9.77 -8.52
N PHE A 68 -7.74 -9.98 -7.36
CA PHE A 68 -7.85 -11.29 -6.72
C PHE A 68 -8.54 -12.33 -7.62
N ASN A 69 -9.48 -11.88 -8.46
CA ASN A 69 -10.29 -12.76 -9.31
C ASN A 69 -9.76 -12.86 -10.76
N THR A 70 -8.81 -12.02 -11.17
CA THR A 70 -8.40 -11.90 -12.59
C THR A 70 -6.93 -12.14 -12.85
N VAL A 71 -6.06 -11.90 -11.87
CA VAL A 71 -4.62 -12.10 -12.03
C VAL A 71 -4.30 -13.59 -12.01
N VAL A 72 -3.47 -14.07 -12.94
CA VAL A 72 -2.99 -15.46 -12.98
C VAL A 72 -2.04 -15.71 -11.81
N HIS A 73 -2.25 -16.82 -11.10
CA HIS A 73 -1.45 -17.22 -9.94
C HIS A 73 -1.48 -18.74 -9.75
N ASP A 74 -0.47 -19.29 -9.09
CA ASP A 74 -0.40 -20.69 -8.64
C ASP A 74 -0.94 -20.84 -7.22
N GLU A 75 -0.88 -22.05 -6.64
CA GLU A 75 -1.39 -22.31 -5.29
C GLU A 75 -0.66 -21.49 -4.21
N ALA A 76 0.67 -21.37 -4.32
CA ALA A 76 1.47 -20.57 -3.39
C ALA A 76 1.10 -19.08 -3.47
N GLY A 77 0.94 -18.56 -4.69
CA GLY A 77 0.45 -17.22 -4.96
C GLY A 77 -0.97 -17.00 -4.41
N HIS A 78 -1.88 -17.98 -4.56
CA HIS A 78 -3.23 -17.90 -4.01
C HIS A 78 -3.22 -17.75 -2.48
N ALA A 79 -2.40 -18.54 -1.79
CA ALA A 79 -2.26 -18.49 -0.34
C ALA A 79 -1.71 -17.12 0.14
N ALA A 80 -0.69 -16.59 -0.55
CA ALA A 80 -0.14 -15.27 -0.26
C ALA A 80 -1.18 -14.15 -0.47
N MET A 81 -1.95 -14.22 -1.57
CA MET A 81 -3.04 -13.29 -1.86
C MET A 81 -4.15 -13.36 -0.80
N LEU A 82 -4.49 -14.54 -0.28
CA LEU A 82 -5.45 -14.70 0.80
C LEU A 82 -4.97 -14.04 2.11
N LEU A 83 -3.69 -14.20 2.45
CA LEU A 83 -3.10 -13.56 3.63
C LEU A 83 -3.12 -12.03 3.49
N HIS A 84 -2.67 -11.51 2.35
CA HIS A 84 -2.72 -10.09 2.05
C HIS A 84 -4.16 -9.54 2.12
N ARG A 85 -5.14 -10.25 1.55
CA ARG A 85 -6.56 -9.83 1.57
C ARG A 85 -7.11 -9.76 3.00
N LYS A 86 -6.81 -10.74 3.85
CA LYS A 86 -7.21 -10.72 5.26
C LYS A 86 -6.63 -9.50 5.99
N ALA A 87 -5.34 -9.22 5.79
CA ALA A 87 -4.69 -8.04 6.36
C ALA A 87 -5.33 -6.73 5.83
N ALA A 88 -5.62 -6.66 4.53
CA ALA A 88 -6.25 -5.50 3.91
C ALA A 88 -7.64 -5.20 4.49
N ILE A 89 -8.47 -6.21 4.75
CA ILE A 89 -9.78 -6.03 5.39
C ILE A 89 -9.61 -5.39 6.78
N VAL A 90 -8.65 -5.88 7.58
CA VAL A 90 -8.33 -5.30 8.89
C VAL A 90 -7.87 -3.84 8.74
N SER A 91 -6.99 -3.55 7.80
CA SER A 91 -6.52 -2.18 7.55
C SER A 91 -7.67 -1.24 7.16
N VAL A 92 -8.56 -1.65 6.25
CA VAL A 92 -9.73 -0.84 5.86
C VAL A 92 -10.61 -0.56 7.07
N VAL A 93 -10.95 -1.57 7.87
CA VAL A 93 -11.75 -1.37 9.09
C VAL A 93 -11.09 -0.38 10.04
N LEU A 94 -9.79 -0.53 10.30
CA LEU A 94 -9.04 0.37 11.18
C LEU A 94 -8.99 1.81 10.63
N MET A 95 -8.89 2.00 9.32
CA MET A 95 -8.96 3.33 8.70
C MET A 95 -10.33 3.99 8.89
N PHE A 96 -11.42 3.24 8.69
CA PHE A 96 -12.77 3.73 8.94
C PHE A 96 -13.01 4.02 10.43
N VAL A 97 -12.50 3.18 11.35
CA VAL A 97 -12.54 3.45 12.79
C VAL A 97 -11.82 4.74 13.12
N SER A 98 -10.60 4.95 12.62
CA SER A 98 -9.86 6.20 12.80
C SER A 98 -10.65 7.41 12.31
N LEU A 99 -11.25 7.32 11.11
CA LEU A 99 -12.08 8.40 10.57
C LEU A 99 -13.33 8.62 11.43
N SER A 100 -14.03 7.58 11.86
CA SER A 100 -15.20 7.68 12.72
C SER A 100 -14.87 8.35 14.05
N VAL A 101 -13.78 7.95 14.71
CA VAL A 101 -13.34 8.60 15.96
C VAL A 101 -13.02 10.07 15.72
N LEU A 102 -12.32 10.40 14.62
CA LEU A 102 -12.04 11.79 14.26
C LEU A 102 -13.32 12.61 14.07
N LEU A 103 -14.32 12.04 13.40
CA LEU A 103 -15.62 12.67 13.16
C LEU A 103 -16.49 12.76 14.42
N VAL A 104 -16.28 11.92 15.44
CA VAL A 104 -16.95 12.04 16.74
C VAL A 104 -16.31 13.13 17.58
N ILE A 105 -14.98 13.27 17.55
CA ILE A 105 -14.29 14.27 18.37
C ILE A 105 -14.41 15.70 17.82
N ARG A 106 -14.71 15.91 16.52
CA ARG A 106 -14.87 17.18 15.75
C ARG A 106 -14.13 18.42 16.27
N ASN A 107 -14.54 18.95 17.42
CA ASN A 107 -14.12 20.22 18.03
C ASN A 107 -13.34 20.07 19.35
N LYS A 108 -13.11 18.85 19.83
CA LYS A 108 -12.27 18.56 20.99
C LYS A 108 -10.81 18.47 20.57
N THR A 109 -9.90 18.75 21.50
CA THR A 109 -8.47 18.58 21.28
C THR A 109 -8.19 17.12 20.91
N VAL A 110 -7.45 16.92 19.82
CA VAL A 110 -6.93 15.60 19.46
C VAL A 110 -6.08 15.11 20.63
N ASN A 111 -6.50 14.02 21.26
CA ASN A 111 -5.82 13.46 22.42
C ASN A 111 -4.82 12.37 21.99
N VAL A 112 -3.94 11.99 22.92
CA VAL A 112 -2.92 10.97 22.67
C VAL A 112 -3.52 9.61 22.25
N TRP A 113 -4.70 9.26 22.75
CA TRP A 113 -5.38 8.01 22.41
C TRP A 113 -5.79 7.94 20.94
N PHE A 114 -6.27 9.05 20.38
CA PHE A 114 -6.54 9.12 18.94
C PHE A 114 -5.26 8.90 18.11
N ILE A 115 -4.13 9.45 18.55
CA ILE A 115 -2.83 9.27 17.87
C ILE A 115 -2.42 7.80 17.93
N VAL A 116 -2.62 7.11 19.05
CA VAL A 116 -2.38 5.67 19.16
C VAL A 116 -3.25 4.89 18.16
N ILE A 117 -4.53 5.23 18.02
CA ILE A 117 -5.43 4.60 17.03
C ILE A 117 -4.90 4.84 15.60
N ALA A 118 -4.52 6.07 15.26
CA ALA A 118 -3.94 6.39 13.95
C ALA A 118 -2.65 5.62 13.66
N LEU A 119 -1.80 5.43 14.68
CA LEU A 119 -0.57 4.64 14.57
C LEU A 119 -0.84 3.15 14.38
N VAL A 120 -1.82 2.58 15.09
CA VAL A 120 -2.25 1.19 14.88
C VAL A 120 -2.75 0.99 13.45
N SER A 121 -3.57 1.91 12.93
CA SER A 121 -4.02 1.89 11.53
C SER A 121 -2.85 2.00 10.56
N THR A 122 -1.87 2.86 10.86
CA THR A 122 -0.65 3.01 10.05
C THR A 122 0.16 1.72 10.00
N MET A 123 0.41 1.10 11.15
CA MET A 123 1.14 -0.16 11.21
C MET A 123 0.41 -1.28 10.47
N SER A 124 -0.93 -1.32 10.58
CA SER A 124 -1.74 -2.26 9.81
C SER A 124 -1.55 -2.06 8.30
N VAL A 125 -1.62 -0.82 7.81
CA VAL A 125 -1.40 -0.49 6.39
C VAL A 125 0.02 -0.86 5.95
N LEU A 126 1.05 -0.60 6.75
CA LEU A 126 2.43 -0.98 6.43
C LEU A 126 2.62 -2.49 6.34
N VAL A 127 2.03 -3.27 7.26
CA VAL A 127 2.06 -4.75 7.19
C VAL A 127 1.32 -5.25 5.96
N THR A 128 0.14 -4.72 5.67
CA THR A 128 -0.61 -5.06 4.44
C THR A 128 0.21 -4.73 3.19
N SER A 129 0.93 -3.61 3.19
CA SER A 129 1.79 -3.18 2.08
C SER A 129 2.99 -4.11 1.88
N TYR A 130 3.61 -4.55 2.97
CA TYR A 130 4.67 -5.56 2.94
C TYR A 130 4.17 -6.88 2.32
N LEU A 131 3.00 -7.37 2.74
CA LEU A 131 2.38 -8.56 2.14
C LEU A 131 2.02 -8.35 0.66
N GLY A 132 1.62 -7.14 0.29
CA GLY A 132 1.38 -6.78 -1.11
C GLY A 132 2.67 -6.80 -1.94
N ALA A 133 3.78 -6.30 -1.38
CA ALA A 133 5.10 -6.38 -1.99
C ALA A 133 5.56 -7.84 -2.11
N GLU A 134 5.30 -8.68 -1.11
CA GLU A 134 5.60 -10.12 -1.18
C GLU A 134 4.83 -10.82 -2.31
N ASN A 135 3.53 -10.52 -2.49
CA ASN A 135 2.77 -11.02 -3.63
C ASN A 135 3.47 -10.70 -4.97
N VAL A 136 3.92 -9.46 -5.14
CA VAL A 136 4.56 -9.02 -6.39
C VAL A 136 5.96 -9.62 -6.55
N TYR A 137 6.84 -9.43 -5.56
CA TYR A 137 8.27 -9.72 -5.70
C TYR A 137 8.64 -11.18 -5.42
N ARG A 138 7.90 -11.88 -4.54
CA ARG A 138 8.18 -13.29 -4.22
C ARG A 138 7.34 -14.23 -5.08
N HIS A 139 6.09 -13.88 -5.35
CA HIS A 139 5.13 -14.76 -6.03
C HIS A 139 4.80 -14.33 -7.47
N GLY A 140 5.36 -13.21 -7.96
CA GLY A 140 5.14 -12.76 -9.34
C GLY A 140 3.68 -12.42 -9.64
N ILE A 141 2.90 -12.00 -8.62
CA ILE A 141 1.48 -11.69 -8.78
C ILE A 141 1.31 -10.37 -9.52
N GLY A 142 0.60 -10.42 -10.65
CA GLY A 142 0.22 -9.22 -11.40
C GLY A 142 1.39 -8.54 -12.10
N VAL A 143 2.48 -9.28 -12.37
CA VAL A 143 3.59 -8.86 -13.21
C VAL A 143 3.69 -9.76 -14.44
N GLN A 144 4.26 -9.22 -15.52
CA GLN A 144 4.57 -10.02 -16.70
C GLN A 144 5.74 -10.96 -16.39
N ARG A 145 5.57 -12.24 -16.71
CA ARG A 145 6.66 -13.21 -16.64
C ARG A 145 7.55 -13.02 -17.87
N ILE A 146 8.87 -13.08 -17.67
CA ILE A 146 9.78 -13.25 -18.80
C ILE A 146 9.41 -14.59 -19.46
N PRO A 147 9.30 -14.66 -20.80
CA PRO A 147 9.06 -15.92 -21.49
C PRO A 147 10.06 -16.97 -21.00
N GLU A 148 9.56 -18.17 -20.68
CA GLU A 148 10.43 -19.28 -20.33
C GLU A 148 11.43 -19.48 -21.47
N ILE A 149 12.73 -19.41 -21.17
CA ILE A 149 13.74 -19.86 -22.13
C ILE A 149 13.53 -21.38 -22.22
N VAL A 150 12.78 -21.80 -23.23
CA VAL A 150 12.63 -23.21 -23.56
C VAL A 150 14.03 -23.71 -23.88
N ASN A 151 14.60 -24.50 -22.98
CA ASN A 151 15.84 -25.24 -23.23
C ASN A 151 15.60 -26.13 -24.46
N GLY A 152 16.00 -25.64 -25.64
CA GLY A 152 15.80 -26.36 -26.89
C GLY A 152 16.05 -25.59 -28.19
N VAL A 153 16.06 -24.24 -28.22
CA VAL A 153 16.40 -23.50 -29.46
C VAL A 153 17.08 -22.17 -29.12
N GLY A 154 18.39 -22.07 -29.43
CA GLY A 154 19.07 -20.79 -29.67
C GLY A 154 19.73 -20.12 -28.47
N LEU A 155 20.63 -20.82 -27.75
CA LEU A 155 21.82 -20.13 -27.29
C LEU A 155 22.72 -19.98 -28.52
N GLU A 156 22.68 -18.82 -29.16
CA GLU A 156 23.82 -18.40 -29.96
C GLU A 156 25.02 -18.36 -29.02
N ASP A 157 25.95 -19.27 -29.27
CA ASP A 157 27.27 -19.30 -28.67
C ASP A 157 27.95 -17.96 -29.00
N HIS A 158 27.91 -17.01 -28.06
CA HIS A 158 28.80 -15.88 -28.09
C HIS A 158 30.20 -16.39 -27.74
N SER A 159 30.82 -17.08 -28.69
CA SER A 159 32.22 -17.41 -28.65
C SER A 159 32.99 -16.09 -28.64
N HIS A 160 33.59 -15.79 -27.48
CA HIS A 160 34.60 -14.76 -27.38
C HIS A 160 35.77 -15.20 -28.25
N HIS A 161 35.94 -14.55 -29.40
CA HIS A 161 37.17 -14.65 -30.17
C HIS A 161 38.32 -14.11 -29.31
N ASP A 162 39.12 -15.03 -28.79
CA ASP A 162 40.47 -14.75 -28.30
C ASP A 162 41.28 -14.15 -29.46
N HIS A 163 41.70 -12.90 -29.28
CA HIS A 163 42.72 -12.27 -30.10
C HIS A 163 44.08 -12.60 -29.50
N ASP A 164 44.68 -13.70 -29.96
CA ASP A 164 46.10 -13.99 -29.75
C ASP A 164 46.94 -13.45 -30.92
N HIS A 165 47.89 -12.58 -30.56
CA HIS A 165 49.20 -12.26 -31.16
C HIS A 165 49.31 -11.75 -32.61
#